data_AF-A0A381VEX2-F1
#
_entry.id   AF-A0A381VEX2-F1
#
_cell.length_a   1.000
_cell.length_b   1.000
_cell.length_c   1.000
_cell.angle_alpha   90.00
_cell.angle_beta   90.00
_cell.angle_gamma   90.00
#
_symmetry.space_group_name_H-M   'P 1'
#
loop_
_entity.id
_entity.type
_entity.pdbx_description
1 polymer ?
#
loop_
_entity_poly.entity_id
_entity_poly.type
_entity_poly.pdbx_seq_one_letter_code
_entity_poly.pdbx_strand_id
1 'polypeptide(L)' 'VILTDSISCDLDFDTDGKRIGNLNLSFSDNRHAFDTIPIPIAVIKNGIGPTILLTAGNHGDEYEGQVILRRM' A
#
# COMPACT_ATOMS: atom_id res chain seq x y z
N VAL A 1 11.41 -7.22 -2.94
CA VAL A 1 11.48 -5.77 -2.63
C VAL A 1 11.38 -5.01 -3.93
N ILE A 2 10.33 -4.21 -4.10
CA ILE A 2 10.26 -3.23 -5.19
C ILE A 2 10.93 -1.96 -4.67
N LEU A 3 11.97 -1.49 -5.36
CA LEU A 3 12.67 -0.25 -5.06
C LEU A 3 12.45 0.70 -6.24
N THR A 4 11.72 1.78 -6.00
CA THR A 4 11.90 3.03 -6.76
C THR A 4 12.60 4.01 -5.83
N ASP A 5 13.32 5.01 -6.34
CA ASP A 5 14.25 5.84 -5.54
C ASP A 5 13.64 6.43 -4.24
N SER A 6 12.32 6.53 -4.13
CA SER A 6 11.61 7.02 -2.94
C SER A 6 10.57 6.08 -2.32
N ILE A 7 10.24 4.92 -2.91
CA ILE A 7 9.22 4.00 -2.37
C ILE A 7 9.82 2.61 -2.17
N SER A 8 9.64 2.08 -0.95
CA SER A 8 10.02 0.70 -0.60
C SER A 8 8.80 -0.10 -0.12
N CYS A 9 8.84 -1.42 -0.32
CA CYS A 9 7.82 -2.34 0.18
C CYS A 9 8.44 -3.70 0.49
N ASP A 10 8.22 -4.15 1.72
CA ASP A 10 8.71 -5.44 2.23
C ASP A 10 7.67 -6.55 2.13
N LEU A 11 6.47 -6.24 1.62
CA LEU A 11 5.42 -7.22 1.46
C LEU A 11 5.79 -8.21 0.35
N ASP A 12 5.70 -9.50 0.65
CA ASP A 12 5.73 -10.55 -0.36
C ASP A 12 4.40 -10.55 -1.13
N PHE A 13 4.42 -10.56 -2.46
CA PHE A 13 3.21 -10.56 -3.28
C PHE A 13 2.81 -11.98 -3.73
N ASP A 14 3.71 -12.96 -3.60
CA ASP A 14 3.59 -14.26 -4.27
C ASP A 14 3.18 -15.41 -3.36
N THR A 15 3.40 -15.33 -2.05
CA THR A 15 2.89 -16.36 -1.12
C THR A 15 1.36 -16.32 -1.06
N ASP A 16 0.70 -17.47 -0.87
CA ASP A 16 -0.74 -17.51 -0.64
C ASP A 16 -1.12 -16.97 0.76
N GLY A 17 -2.35 -16.52 0.94
CA GLY A 17 -2.87 -15.93 2.18
C GLY A 17 -3.09 -14.41 2.12
N LYS A 18 -3.48 -13.83 3.27
CA LYS A 18 -3.71 -12.39 3.48
C LYS A 18 -2.50 -11.77 4.17
N ARG A 19 -1.96 -10.70 3.59
CA ARG A 19 -0.86 -9.92 4.16
C ARG A 19 -1.21 -8.44 4.11
N ILE A 20 -0.89 -7.72 5.17
CA ILE A 20 -1.15 -6.29 5.32
C ILE A 20 0.17 -5.62 5.68
N GLY A 21 0.44 -4.48 5.07
CA GLY A 21 1.63 -3.69 5.33
C GLY A 21 1.50 -2.30 4.73
N ASN A 22 2.64 -1.70 4.41
CA ASN A 22 2.70 -0.37 3.81
C ASN A 22 3.65 -0.35 2.62
N LEU A 23 3.35 0.50 1.64
CA LEU A 23 4.36 1.08 0.78
C LEU A 23 4.94 2.29 1.55
N ASN A 24 6.23 2.26 1.79
CA ASN A 24 6.94 3.29 2.56
C ASN A 24 7.50 4.34 1.60
N LEU A 25 6.89 5.52 1.57
CA LEU A 25 7.36 6.67 0.82
C LEU A 25 8.35 7.48 1.67
N SER A 26 9.61 7.55 1.26
CA SER A 26 10.61 8.44 1.84
C SER A 26 10.14 9.89 1.67
N PHE A 27 10.07 10.63 2.77
CA PHE A 27 9.58 12.01 2.81
C PHE A 27 10.57 12.90 3.55
N SER A 28 10.85 14.07 2.96
CA SER A 28 11.74 15.07 3.56
C SER A 28 11.16 16.47 3.42
N ASP A 29 11.02 17.19 4.52
CA ASP A 29 10.70 18.62 4.55
C ASP A 29 11.51 19.35 5.65
N ASN A 30 11.28 20.66 5.81
CA ASN A 30 11.97 21.48 6.82
C ASN A 30 11.75 21.01 8.28
N ARG A 31 10.72 20.20 8.53
CA ARG A 31 10.36 19.67 9.85
C ARG A 31 10.69 18.17 10.00
N HIS A 32 10.85 17.46 8.90
CA HIS A 32 10.97 16.01 8.84
C HIS A 32 12.11 15.63 7.89
N ALA A 33 13.35 15.51 8.38
CA ALA A 33 14.50 15.35 7.48
C ALA A 33 14.58 13.97 6.78
N PHE A 34 14.10 12.91 7.43
CA PHE A 34 14.25 11.51 6.99
C PHE A 34 13.02 10.67 7.30
N ASP A 35 11.84 11.26 7.17
CA ASP A 35 10.59 10.58 7.55
C ASP A 35 10.11 9.63 6.46
N THR A 36 9.10 8.85 6.82
CA THR A 36 8.41 7.94 5.92
C THR A 36 6.91 8.15 6.04
N ILE A 37 6.24 8.31 4.92
CA ILE A 37 4.77 8.29 4.83
C ILE A 37 4.35 6.84 4.54
N PRO A 38 3.68 6.14 5.48
CA PRO A 38 3.18 4.80 5.23
C PRO A 38 1.89 4.85 4.41
N ILE A 39 1.91 4.27 3.22
CA ILE A 39 0.73 4.11 2.34
C ILE A 39 0.19 2.69 2.55
N PRO A 40 -0.99 2.49 3.16
CA PRO A 40 -1.50 1.17 3.48
C PRO A 40 -1.73 0.30 2.23
N ILE A 41 -1.34 -0.97 2.31
CA ILE A 41 -1.58 -1.99 1.28
C ILE A 41 -1.96 -3.33 1.90
N ALA A 42 -2.85 -4.06 1.25
CA ALA A 42 -3.15 -5.45 1.55
C ALA A 42 -3.06 -6.29 0.28
N VAL A 43 -2.49 -7.49 0.40
CA VAL A 43 -2.41 -8.49 -0.68
C VAL A 43 -3.10 -9.76 -0.21
N ILE A 44 -4.03 -10.26 -1.03
CA ILE A 44 -4.74 -11.51 -0.81
C ILE A 44 -4.50 -12.38 -2.03
N LYS A 45 -3.84 -13.52 -1.84
CA LYS A 45 -3.55 -14.48 -2.91
C LYS A 45 -4.03 -15.88 -2.50
N ASN A 46 -4.60 -16.62 -3.45
CA ASN A 46 -4.96 -18.02 -3.26
C ASN A 46 -4.90 -18.76 -4.60
N GLY A 47 -3.75 -19.37 -4.90
CA GLY A 47 -3.52 -20.10 -6.14
C GLY A 47 -3.30 -19.22 -7.37
N ILE A 48 -3.72 -19.71 -8.53
CA ILE A 48 -3.48 -19.10 -9.84
C ILE A 48 -4.77 -18.47 -10.37
N GLY A 49 -4.69 -17.21 -10.79
CA GLY A 49 -5.81 -16.46 -11.34
C GLY A 49 -5.40 -15.03 -11.72
N PRO A 50 -6.34 -14.22 -12.22
CA PRO A 50 -6.07 -12.81 -12.51
C PRO A 50 -5.77 -12.04 -11.22
N THR A 51 -4.96 -10.98 -11.34
CA THR A 51 -4.73 -10.01 -10.26
C THR A 51 -5.66 -8.83 -10.44
N ILE A 52 -6.31 -8.40 -9.35
CA ILE A 52 -7.13 -7.20 -9.31
C ILE A 52 -6.43 -6.17 -8.43
N LEU A 53 -6.28 -4.95 -8.93
CA LEU A 53 -5.81 -3.81 -8.16
C LEU A 53 -7.01 -2.94 -7.78
N LEU A 54 -7.23 -2.76 -6.48
CA LEU A 54 -8.23 -1.86 -5.93
C LEU A 54 -7.54 -0.71 -5.22
N THR A 55 -7.93 0.52 -5.54
CA THR A 55 -7.37 1.74 -4.92
C THR A 55 -8.49 2.63 -4.41
N ALA A 56 -8.18 3.41 -3.38
CA ALA A 56 -9.08 4.42 -2.83
C ALA A 56 -8.26 5.57 -2.23
N GLY A 57 -8.93 6.70 -1.96
CA GLY A 57 -8.25 7.90 -1.47
C GLY A 57 -7.38 8.57 -2.54
N ASN A 58 -7.80 8.51 -3.81
CA ASN A 58 -7.17 9.29 -4.87
C ASN A 58 -7.24 10.79 -4.54
N HIS A 59 -8.40 11.23 -4.07
CA HIS A 59 -8.55 12.47 -3.31
C HIS A 59 -8.81 12.15 -1.84
N GLY A 60 -8.26 12.98 -0.95
CA GLY A 60 -8.30 12.75 0.50
C GLY A 60 -9.69 12.97 1.14
N ASP A 61 -10.59 13.62 0.41
CA ASP A 61 -11.97 13.94 0.79
C ASP A 61 -13.02 13.02 0.13
N GLU A 62 -12.59 12.00 -0.63
CA GLU A 62 -13.45 10.96 -1.20
C GLU A 62 -13.37 9.68 -0.35
N TYR A 63 -14.38 9.46 0.49
CA TYR A 63 -14.30 8.51 1.61
C TYR A 63 -14.86 7.11 1.31
N GLU A 64 -15.77 6.99 0.35
CA GLU A 64 -16.53 5.77 0.09
C GLU A 64 -15.60 4.59 -0.21
N GLY A 65 -14.63 4.80 -1.10
CA GLY A 65 -13.62 3.80 -1.42
C GLY A 65 -12.76 3.44 -0.22
N GLN A 66 -12.35 4.43 0.60
CA GLN A 66 -11.48 4.20 1.76
C GLN A 66 -12.18 3.33 2.80
N VAL A 67 -13.47 3.60 3.05
CA VAL A 67 -14.31 2.83 3.98
C VAL A 67 -14.54 1.42 3.46
N ILE A 68 -14.86 1.27 2.17
CA ILE A 68 -15.14 -0.04 1.57
C ILE A 68 -13.88 -0.92 1.57
N LEU A 69 -12.74 -0.42 1.10
CA LEU A 69 -11.51 -1.23 1.04
C LEU A 69 -10.97 -1.59 2.42
N ARG A 70 -11.13 -0.72 3.42
CA ARG A 70 -10.76 -1.04 4.81
C ARG A 70 -11.61 -2.17 5.40
N ARG A 71 -12.86 -2.35 4.96
CA ARG A 71 -13.78 -3.36 5.48
C ARG A 71 -13.54 -4.77 4.91
N MET A 72 -12.85 -4.89 3.78
CA MET A 72 -12.55 -6.16 3.08
C MET A 72 -11.50 -7.02 3.82
#